data_AF-A0A0E4FV13-F1
#
_entry.id   AF-A0A0E4FV13-F1
#
_cell.length_a   1.000
_cell.length_b   1.000
_cell.length_c   1.000
_cell.angle_alpha   90.00
_cell.angle_beta   90.00
_cell.angle_gamma   90.00
#
_symmetry.space_group_name_H-M   'P 1'
#
loop_
_entity.id
_entity.type
_entity.pdbx_description
1 polymer ?
#
loop_
_entity_poly.entity_id
_entity_poly.type
_entity_poly.pdbx_seq_one_letter_code
_entity_poly.pdbx_strand_id
1 'polypeptide(L)'
;MFGALSVFGYTTRRDLSGLGTFLFMGLIGVIIASLVNLFLQSSGLDWLISVVGVGVFAGLTAYDTQRIKAMYDSGDDETSAGRKSVISALSLYLNFINLFMMLLRLAGSRR
;
A
#
# COMPACT_ATOMS: atom_id res chain seq x y z
N MET A 1 21.80 25.00 -14.80
CA MET A 1 21.23 23.64 -14.92
C MET A 1 21.84 22.65 -13.93
N PHE A 2 23.14 22.66 -13.66
CA PHE A 2 23.74 21.79 -12.63
C PHE A 2 23.35 22.17 -11.18
N GLY A 3 23.30 23.46 -10.85
CA GLY A 3 22.93 23.92 -9.50
C GLY A 3 21.47 23.67 -9.10
N ALA A 4 20.53 23.65 -10.06
CA ALA A 4 19.13 23.33 -9.79
C ALA A 4 18.93 21.84 -9.47
N LEU A 5 19.70 20.96 -10.13
CA LEU A 5 19.72 19.53 -9.85
C LEU A 5 20.45 19.20 -8.54
N SER A 6 21.48 19.96 -8.16
CA SER A 6 22.16 19.82 -6.86
C SER A 6 21.29 20.21 -5.67
N VAL A 7 20.43 21.23 -5.80
CA VAL A 7 19.45 21.57 -4.75
C VAL A 7 18.36 20.50 -4.67
N PHE A 8 17.85 20.00 -5.80
CA PHE A 8 16.82 18.96 -5.83
C PHE A 8 17.31 17.61 -5.27
N GLY A 9 18.60 17.31 -5.46
CA GLY A 9 19.26 16.12 -4.92
C GLY A 9 19.46 16.15 -3.40
N TYR A 10 19.66 17.33 -2.80
CA TYR A 10 19.85 17.46 -1.35
C TYR A 10 18.52 17.42 -0.56
N THR A 11 17.41 17.83 -1.19
CA THR A 11 16.06 17.73 -0.59
C THR A 11 15.43 16.34 -0.72
N THR A 12 15.95 15.47 -1.58
CA THR A 12 15.40 14.12 -1.75
C THR A 12 16.18 13.10 -0.93
N ARG A 13 16.25 13.33 0.38
CA ARG A 13 16.32 12.21 1.32
C ARG A 13 14.94 11.58 1.35
N ARG A 14 14.70 10.61 0.47
CA ARG A 14 13.44 9.84 0.53
C ARG A 14 13.47 8.94 1.75
N ASP A 15 13.05 9.51 2.87
CA ASP A 15 12.35 8.76 3.88
C ASP A 15 11.18 8.03 3.21
N LEU A 16 11.14 6.72 3.37
CA LEU A 16 10.05 5.86 2.92
C LEU A 16 8.70 6.26 3.55
N SER A 17 8.71 7.13 4.57
CA SER A 17 7.52 7.83 5.10
C SER A 17 6.68 8.48 4.00
N GLY A 18 7.31 9.14 3.01
CA GLY A 18 6.59 9.76 1.89
C GLY A 18 5.98 8.74 0.93
N LEU A 19 6.58 7.54 0.80
CA LEU A 19 6.02 6.43 0.04
C LEU A 19 4.77 5.88 0.74
N GLY A 20 4.81 5.74 2.07
CA GLY A 20 3.67 5.34 2.89
C GLY A 20 2.47 6.28 2.72
N THR A 21 2.69 7.60 2.78
CA THR A 21 1.62 8.59 2.57
C THR A 21 1.05 8.54 1.15
N PHE A 22 1.90 8.40 0.13
CA PHE A 22 1.47 8.26 -1.26
C PHE A 22 0.62 7.00 -1.47
N LEU A 23 1.07 5.86 -0.93
CA LEU A 23 0.36 4.59 -1.02
C LEU A 23 -0.97 4.60 -0.26
N PHE A 24 -1.02 5.27 0.91
CA PHE A 24 -2.25 5.46 1.66
C PHE A 24 -3.27 6.31 0.89
N MET A 25 -2.81 7.38 0.22
CA MET A 25 -3.67 8.18 -0.65
C MET A 25 -4.14 7.37 -1.88
N GLY A 26 -3.28 6.51 -2.42
CA GLY A 26 -3.62 5.54 -3.46
C GLY A 26 -4.71 4.55 -3.01
N LEU A 27 -4.63 4.05 -1.77
CA LEU A 27 -5.64 3.18 -1.18
C LEU A 27 -7.00 3.86 -1.09
N ILE A 28 -7.03 5.11 -0.61
CA ILE A 28 -8.26 5.91 -0.57
C ILE A 28 -8.83 6.11 -1.99
N GLY A 29 -7.98 6.39 -2.97
CA GLY A 29 -8.38 6.50 -4.38
C GLY A 29 -9.03 5.21 -4.91
N VAL A 30 -8.45 4.04 -4.61
CA VAL A 30 -9.00 2.73 -4.99
C VAL A 30 -10.36 2.48 -4.32
N ILE A 31 -10.53 2.86 -3.06
CA ILE A 31 -11.80 2.74 -2.33
C ILE A 31 -12.87 3.65 -2.96
N ILE A 32 -12.55 4.90 -3.27
CA ILE A 32 -13.50 5.82 -3.91
C ILE A 32 -13.88 5.29 -5.30
N ALA A 33 -12.90 4.84 -6.08
CA ALA A 33 -13.15 4.31 -7.41
C ALA A 33 -14.03 3.04 -7.38
N SER A 34 -13.84 2.15 -6.40
CA SER A 34 -14.69 0.97 -6.24
C SER A 34 -16.12 1.33 -5.83
N LEU A 35 -16.29 2.34 -4.97
CA LEU A 35 -17.62 2.88 -4.62
C LEU A 35 -18.32 3.52 -5.81
N VAL A 36 -17.60 4.27 -6.65
CA VAL A 36 -18.16 4.84 -7.88
C VAL A 36 -18.53 3.73 -8.87
N ASN A 37 -17.70 2.69 -8.99
CA ASN A 37 -17.98 1.59 -9.91
C ASN A 37 -19.17 0.71 -9.48
N LEU A 38 -19.60 0.75 -8.21
CA LEU A 38 -20.86 0.11 -7.78
C LEU A 38 -22.08 0.69 -8.51
N PHE A 39 -22.08 1.99 -8.79
CA PHE A 39 -23.18 2.67 -9.50
C PHE A 39 -23.02 2.59 -11.02
N LEU A 40 -21.79 2.66 -11.53
CA LEU A 40 -21.53 2.64 -12.98
C LEU A 40 -21.50 1.22 -13.57
N GLN A 41 -21.17 0.21 -12.77
CA GLN A 41 -21.05 -1.20 -13.17
C GLN A 41 -20.17 -1.41 -14.42
N SER A 42 -19.11 -0.60 -14.57
CA SER A 42 -18.28 -0.62 -15.77
C SER A 42 -17.16 -1.66 -15.66
N SER A 43 -17.14 -2.64 -16.56
CA SER A 43 -16.09 -3.67 -16.63
C SER A 43 -14.70 -3.08 -16.91
N GLY A 44 -14.62 -1.97 -17.65
CA GLY A 44 -13.36 -1.30 -17.96
C GLY A 44 -12.76 -0.57 -16.76
N LEU A 45 -13.59 0.17 -16.00
CA LEU A 45 -13.16 0.77 -14.74
C LEU A 45 -12.79 -0.29 -13.72
N ASP A 46 -13.54 -1.40 -13.70
CA ASP A 46 -13.28 -2.52 -12.81
C ASP A 46 -11.91 -3.14 -12.99
N TRP A 47 -11.52 -3.35 -14.25
CA TRP A 47 -10.19 -3.83 -14.62
C TRP A 47 -9.10 -2.84 -14.20
N LEU A 48 -9.29 -1.54 -14.47
CA LEU A 48 -8.34 -0.48 -14.10
C LEU A 48 -8.13 -0.42 -12.58
N ILE A 49 -9.22 -0.43 -11.80
CA ILE A 49 -9.19 -0.44 -10.34
C ILE A 49 -8.40 -1.65 -9.83
N SER A 50 -8.59 -2.81 -10.47
CA SER A 50 -7.88 -4.03 -10.10
C SER A 50 -6.38 -3.95 -10.39
N VAL A 51 -5.97 -3.43 -11.55
CA VAL A 51 -4.55 -3.24 -11.91
C VAL A 51 -3.86 -2.25 -10.96
N VAL A 52 -4.46 -1.08 -10.76
CA VAL A 52 -3.91 -0.04 -9.86
C VAL A 52 -3.89 -0.53 -8.42
N GLY A 53 -4.96 -1.19 -7.99
CA GLY A 53 -5.09 -1.77 -6.66
C GLY A 53 -3.98 -2.76 -6.34
N VAL A 54 -3.63 -3.66 -7.26
CA VAL A 54 -2.49 -4.59 -7.06
C VAL A 54 -1.19 -3.83 -6.79
N GLY A 55 -0.89 -2.78 -7.57
CA GLY A 55 0.31 -1.98 -7.36
C GLY A 55 0.33 -1.27 -6.00
N VAL A 56 -0.81 -0.68 -5.59
CA VAL A 56 -0.95 -0.01 -4.30
C VAL A 56 -0.80 -1.00 -3.14
N PHE A 57 -1.51 -2.13 -3.17
CA PHE A 57 -1.45 -3.13 -2.09
C PHE A 57 -0.09 -3.81 -2.03
N ALA A 58 0.59 -4.05 -3.16
CA ALA A 58 1.95 -4.56 -3.16
C ALA A 58 2.92 -3.56 -2.50
N GLY A 59 2.80 -2.27 -2.83
CA GLY A 59 3.58 -1.21 -2.20
C GLY A 59 3.31 -1.08 -0.70
N LEU A 60 2.03 -1.11 -0.28
CA LEU A 60 1.65 -1.08 1.13
C LEU A 60 2.17 -2.29 1.90
N THR A 61 2.13 -3.48 1.30
CA THR A 61 2.68 -4.70 1.89
C THR A 61 4.19 -4.57 2.12
N ALA A 62 4.92 -4.02 1.14
CA ALA A 62 6.35 -3.76 1.29
C ALA A 62 6.65 -2.73 2.38
N TYR A 63 5.87 -1.65 2.45
CA TYR A 63 5.99 -0.62 3.49
C TYR A 63 5.71 -1.19 4.89
N ASP A 64 4.62 -1.94 5.05
CA ASP A 64 4.26 -2.59 6.31
C ASP A 64 5.36 -3.57 6.74
N THR A 65 5.92 -4.35 5.81
CA THR A 65 7.03 -5.28 6.11
C THR A 65 8.25 -4.55 6.68
N GLN A 66 8.62 -3.40 6.10
CA GLN A 66 9.73 -2.59 6.59
C GLN A 66 9.43 -1.96 7.96
N ARG A 67 8.22 -1.43 8.14
CA ARG A 67 7.78 -0.83 9.41
C ARG A 67 7.77 -1.86 10.53
N ILE A 68 7.29 -3.07 10.26
CA ILE A 68 7.27 -4.18 11.23
C ILE A 68 8.70 -4.51 11.65
N LYS A 69 9.62 -4.68 10.69
CA LYS A 69 11.03 -4.97 10.98
C LYS A 69 11.67 -3.89 11.87
N ALA A 70 11.43 -2.61 11.56
CA ALA A 70 11.93 -1.50 12.37
C ALA A 70 11.35 -1.47 13.81
N MET A 71 10.10 -1.90 14.00
CA MET A 71 9.50 -2.01 15.33
C MET A 71 10.10 -3.14 16.19
N TYR A 72 10.69 -4.17 15.58
CA TYR A 72 11.38 -5.24 16.32
C TYR A 72 12.81 -4.86 16.73
N ASP A 73 13.49 -3.99 15.99
CA ASP A 73 14.84 -3.50 16.32
C ASP A 73 14.83 -2.41 17.43
N SER A 74 13.66 -1.82 17.69
CA SER A 74 13.44 -0.82 18.74
C SER A 74 12.99 -1.55 20.01
N GLY A 75 13.89 -1.71 20.99
CA GLY A 75 13.64 -2.45 22.24
C GLY A 75 12.57 -1.82 23.15
N ASP A 76 11.32 -1.83 22.72
CA ASP A 76 10.16 -1.34 23.47
C ASP A 76 9.69 -2.36 24.52
N ASP A 77 9.15 -1.86 25.64
CA ASP A 77 8.58 -2.61 26.77
C ASP A 77 7.78 -3.85 26.33
N GLU A 78 8.11 -5.02 26.91
CA GLU A 78 7.59 -6.35 26.54
C GLU A 78 6.05 -6.42 26.47
N THR A 79 5.34 -5.62 27.27
CA THR A 79 3.87 -5.55 27.29
C THR A 79 3.26 -4.83 26.08
N SER A 80 3.95 -3.83 25.52
CA SER A 80 3.51 -3.13 24.30
C SER A 80 3.97 -3.84 23.03
N ALA A 81 5.06 -4.60 23.09
CA ALA A 81 5.60 -5.36 21.96
C ALA A 81 4.61 -6.41 21.44
N GLY A 82 4.04 -7.24 22.33
CA GLY A 82 3.11 -8.31 21.92
C GLY A 82 1.86 -7.80 21.19
N ARG A 83 1.26 -6.69 21.67
CA ARG A 83 0.08 -6.10 21.03
C ARG A 83 0.41 -5.46 19.68
N LYS A 84 1.57 -4.78 19.57
CA LYS A 84 2.06 -4.21 18.31
C LYS A 84 2.31 -5.30 17.26
N SER A 85 2.86 -6.44 17.65
CA SER A 85 3.11 -7.58 16.76
C SER A 85 1.83 -8.19 16.21
N VAL A 86 0.79 -8.36 17.04
CA VAL A 86 -0.50 -8.91 16.60
C VAL A 86 -1.19 -7.97 15.59
N ILE A 87 -1.23 -6.67 15.88
CA ILE A 87 -1.83 -5.67 14.96
C ILE A 87 -1.05 -5.61 13.64
N SER A 88 0.27 -5.69 13.71
CA SER A 88 1.15 -5.72 12.54
C SER A 88 0.90 -6.94 11.65
N ALA A 89 0.78 -8.12 12.26
CA ALA A 89 0.46 -9.36 11.54
C ALA A 89 -0.94 -9.31 10.91
N LEU A 90 -1.92 -8.74 11.63
CA LEU A 90 -3.28 -8.55 11.09
C LEU A 90 -3.28 -7.63 9.87
N SER A 91 -2.53 -6.53 9.88
CA SER A 91 -2.41 -5.62 8.72
C SER A 91 -1.88 -6.37 7.49
N LEU A 92 -0.82 -7.16 7.69
CA LEU A 92 -0.21 -7.95 6.61
C LEU A 92 -1.19 -8.98 6.04
N TYR A 93 -1.96 -9.64 6.90
CA TYR A 93 -2.99 -10.60 6.50
C TYR A 93 -4.10 -9.94 5.65
N LEU A 94 -4.61 -8.78 6.07
CA LEU A 94 -5.63 -8.05 5.32
C LEU A 94 -5.11 -7.56 3.96
N ASN A 95 -3.88 -7.06 3.91
CA ASN A 95 -3.23 -6.67 2.66
C ASN A 95 -3.05 -7.86 1.71
N PHE A 96 -2.63 -9.01 2.24
CA PHE A 96 -2.50 -10.23 1.46
C PHE A 96 -3.84 -10.66 0.83
N ILE A 97 -4.93 -10.67 1.61
CA ILE A 97 -6.27 -11.01 1.10
C ILE A 97 -6.71 -10.04 0.00
N ASN A 98 -6.54 -8.73 0.19
CA ASN A 98 -6.93 -7.74 -0.82
C ASN A 98 -6.14 -7.91 -2.11
N LEU A 99 -4.82 -8.08 -2.01
CA LEU A 99 -3.96 -8.33 -3.16
C LEU A 99 -4.36 -9.62 -3.88
N PHE A 100 -4.62 -10.69 -3.13
CA PHE A 100 -5.05 -11.96 -3.69
C PHE A 100 -6.40 -11.86 -4.42
N MET A 101 -7.41 -11.21 -3.82
CA MET A 101 -8.70 -10.99 -4.46
C MET A 101 -8.58 -10.18 -5.75
N MET A 102 -7.75 -9.15 -5.77
CA MET A 102 -7.51 -8.35 -6.98
C MET A 102 -6.81 -9.15 -8.07
N LEU A 103 -5.82 -9.99 -7.71
CA LEU A 103 -5.19 -10.91 -8.66
C LEU A 103 -6.19 -11.91 -9.23
N LEU A 104 -7.05 -12.49 -8.40
CA LEU A 104 -8.12 -13.39 -8.85
C LEU A 104 -9.07 -12.69 -9.82
N ARG A 105 -9.40 -11.42 -9.55
CA ARG A 105 -10.25 -10.63 -10.43
C ARG A 105 -9.60 -10.33 -11.78
N LEU A 106 -8.32 -10.00 -11.79
CA LEU A 106 -7.54 -9.82 -13.02
C LEU A 106 -7.39 -11.13 -13.82
N ALA A 107 -7.22 -12.25 -13.13
CA ALA A 107 -7.14 -13.57 -13.76
C ALA A 107 -8.52 -14.06 -14.27
N GLY A 108 -9.60 -13.76 -13.54
CA GLY A 108 -10.96 -14.17 -13.84
C GLY A 108 -11.70 -13.28 -14.85
N SER A 109 -11.36 -11.99 -14.94
CA SER A 109 -11.95 -11.02 -15.90
C SER A 109 -11.64 -11.31 -17.38
N ARG A 110 -10.90 -12.39 -17.67
CA ARG A 110 -10.46 -12.79 -19.01
C ARG A 110 -11.34 -13.88 -19.66
N ARG A 111 -12.60 -14.06 -19.21
CA ARG A 111 -13.57 -14.99 -19.81
C ARG A 111 -14.90 -14.30 -20.08
#